data_AF-A0A537D1Y1-F1
#
_entry.id   AF-A0A537D1Y1-F1
#
_cell.length_a   1.000
_cell.length_b   1.000
_cell.length_c   1.000
_cell.angle_alpha   90.00
_cell.angle_beta   90.00
_cell.angle_gamma   90.00
#
_symmetry.space_group_name_H-M   'P 1'
#
loop_
_entity.id
_entity.type
_entity.pdbx_description
1 polymer ?
#
loop_
_entity_poly.entity_id
_entity_poly.type
_entity_poly.pdbx_seq_one_letter_code
_entity_poly.pdbx_strand_id
1 'polypeptide(L)'
;MRLKYALAKPERSDAMPALLTGGCLCGAIRYTVNAPVATLRACHCTNCQKSSGAAGTVNAVVPSASFRITKGATRKYDDSATHSGRTLSRHFCADCGSPIYSQRNPDPGF
;
A
#
# COMPACT_ATOMS: atom_id res chain seq x y z
N MET A 1 -34.20 10.51 -26.28
CA MET A 1 -34.43 10.05 -24.90
C MET A 1 -33.07 9.78 -24.25
N ARG A 2 -32.50 10.73 -23.48
CA ARG A 2 -31.20 10.57 -22.80
C ARG A 2 -31.46 10.22 -21.34
N LEU A 3 -31.12 9.00 -20.90
CA LEU A 3 -31.16 8.64 -19.48
C LEU A 3 -30.12 9.48 -18.72
N LYS A 4 -30.61 10.39 -17.88
CA LYS A 4 -29.79 11.11 -16.90
C LYS A 4 -29.50 10.16 -15.74
N TYR A 5 -28.45 9.35 -15.84
CA TYR A 5 -27.88 8.72 -14.64
C TYR A 5 -27.03 9.76 -13.92
N ALA A 6 -27.66 10.48 -12.99
CA ALA A 6 -26.92 11.21 -11.97
C ALA A 6 -26.38 10.18 -10.98
N LEU A 7 -25.10 9.85 -11.11
CA LEU A 7 -24.39 9.11 -10.07
C LEU A 7 -24.32 10.01 -8.84
N ALA A 8 -25.13 9.72 -7.82
CA ALA A 8 -24.98 10.34 -6.51
C ALA A 8 -23.54 10.07 -6.05
N LYS A 9 -22.78 11.14 -5.82
CA LYS A 9 -21.44 11.05 -5.23
C LYS A 9 -21.65 10.63 -3.77
N PRO A 10 -21.16 9.47 -3.32
CA PRO A 10 -21.31 9.09 -1.92
C PRO A 10 -20.61 10.15 -1.08
N GLU A 11 -21.33 10.73 -0.13
CA GLU A 11 -20.79 11.64 0.87
C GLU A 11 -19.76 10.83 1.67
N ARG A 12 -18.47 11.14 1.48
CA ARG A 12 -17.40 10.58 2.29
C ARG A 12 -17.58 11.17 3.69
N SER A 13 -17.90 10.33 4.67
CA SER A 13 -17.66 10.66 6.07
C SER A 13 -16.21 11.15 6.19
N ASP A 14 -16.03 12.42 6.58
CA ASP A 14 -14.73 13.09 6.67
C ASP A 14 -13.80 12.52 7.76
N ALA A 15 -14.23 11.48 8.48
CA ALA A 15 -13.42 10.79 9.48
C ALA A 15 -13.06 9.38 9.01
N MET A 16 -11.86 9.23 8.45
CA MET A 16 -11.21 7.91 8.43
C MET A 16 -10.97 7.45 9.87
N PRO A 17 -11.17 6.15 10.19
CA PRO A 17 -10.91 5.64 11.53
C PRO A 17 -9.50 6.05 12.01
N ALA A 18 -9.40 6.51 13.26
CA ALA A 18 -8.13 6.92 13.86
C ALA A 18 -7.05 5.83 13.79
N LEU A 19 -7.47 4.56 13.73
CA LEU A 19 -6.61 3.39 13.57
C LEU A 19 -7.13 2.50 12.44
N LEU A 20 -6.36 2.35 11.36
CA LEU A 20 -6.62 1.37 10.31
C LEU A 20 -5.93 0.05 10.64
N THR A 21 -6.55 -1.06 10.26
CA THR A 21 -5.97 -2.40 10.39
C THR A 21 -5.95 -3.11 9.04
N GLY A 22 -5.00 -4.02 8.87
CA GLY A 22 -4.88 -4.79 7.64
C GLY A 22 -4.05 -6.06 7.83
N GLY A 23 -3.82 -6.77 6.73
CA GLY A 23 -3.05 -8.01 6.75
C GLY A 23 -2.94 -8.67 5.39
N CYS A 24 -2.18 -9.74 5.33
CA CYS A 24 -2.08 -10.58 4.14
C CYS A 24 -3.32 -11.47 3.95
N LEU A 25 -3.46 -12.06 2.76
CA LEU A 25 -4.57 -12.94 2.40
C LEU A 25 -4.72 -14.13 3.36
N CYS A 26 -3.62 -14.80 3.73
CA CYS A 26 -3.66 -15.96 4.62
C CYS A 26 -3.80 -15.59 6.11
N GLY A 27 -3.74 -14.31 6.47
CA GLY A 27 -3.85 -13.84 7.86
C GLY A 27 -2.62 -14.11 8.76
N ALA A 28 -1.52 -14.61 8.21
CA ALA A 28 -0.25 -14.78 8.92
C ALA A 28 0.36 -13.44 9.36
N ILE A 29 0.16 -12.39 8.56
CA ILE A 29 0.63 -11.03 8.83
C ILE A 29 -0.55 -10.13 9.14
N ARG A 30 -0.46 -9.35 10.22
CA ARG A 30 -1.40 -8.27 10.58
C ARG A 30 -0.64 -7.00 10.89
N TYR A 31 -1.23 -5.85 10.59
CA TYR A 31 -0.65 -4.55 10.85
C TYR A 31 -1.69 -3.49 11.21
N THR A 32 -1.21 -2.40 11.79
CA THR A 32 -1.96 -1.19 12.12
C THR A 32 -1.35 0.03 11.47
N VAL A 33 -2.18 1.01 11.11
CA VAL A 33 -1.77 2.36 10.69
C VAL A 33 -2.48 3.39 11.55
N ASN A 34 -1.73 4.14 12.34
CA ASN A 34 -2.22 5.19 13.24
C ASN A 34 -1.97 6.58 12.65
N ALA A 35 -2.51 6.82 11.45
CA ALA A 35 -2.46 8.10 10.76
C ALA A 35 -3.58 8.19 9.71
N PRO A 36 -4.12 9.37 9.44
CA PRO A 36 -5.02 9.56 8.31
C PRO A 36 -4.28 9.33 6.99
N VAL A 37 -4.90 8.59 6.07
CA VAL A 37 -4.38 8.42 4.71
C VAL A 37 -4.68 9.68 3.90
N ALA A 38 -3.74 10.63 3.91
CA ALA A 38 -3.87 11.88 3.17
C ALA A 38 -3.46 11.74 1.70
N THR A 39 -2.67 10.72 1.35
CA THR A 39 -2.06 10.59 0.03
C THR A 39 -2.15 9.16 -0.49
N LEU A 40 -2.67 9.03 -1.72
CA LEU A 40 -2.57 7.81 -2.52
C LEU A 40 -1.61 8.05 -3.69
N ARG A 41 -0.91 6.99 -4.09
CA ARG A 41 0.02 6.98 -5.24
C ARG A 41 -0.32 5.81 -6.15
N ALA A 42 -0.78 6.12 -7.36
CA ALA A 42 -0.87 5.15 -8.44
C ALA A 42 0.48 5.07 -9.17
N CYS A 43 0.94 3.85 -9.45
CA CYS A 43 2.16 3.60 -10.21
C CYS A 43 1.94 2.48 -11.22
N HIS A 44 2.29 2.76 -12.48
CA HIS A 44 2.10 1.86 -13.61
C HIS A 44 3.43 1.38 -14.21
N CYS A 45 4.56 1.55 -13.52
CA CYS A 45 5.84 1.04 -14.02
C CYS A 45 5.86 -0.49 -14.06
N THR A 46 6.70 -1.06 -14.91
CA THR A 46 6.81 -2.51 -15.10
C THR A 46 7.08 -3.26 -13.79
N ASN A 47 7.90 -2.72 -12.88
CA ASN A 47 8.15 -3.36 -11.58
C ASN A 47 6.90 -3.37 -10.70
N CYS A 48 6.10 -2.30 -10.71
CA CYS A 48 4.82 -2.26 -9.99
C CYS A 48 3.79 -3.21 -10.61
N GLN A 49 3.73 -3.33 -11.93
CA GLN A 49 2.89 -4.32 -12.62
C GLN A 49 3.29 -5.75 -12.23
N LYS A 50 4.59 -6.07 -12.29
CA LYS A 50 5.14 -7.38 -11.90
C LYS A 50 4.90 -7.69 -10.42
N SER A 51 5.03 -6.70 -9.55
CA SER A 51 4.85 -6.87 -8.11
C SER A 51 3.40 -7.09 -7.71
N SER A 52 2.42 -6.55 -8.45
CA SER A 52 1.00 -6.72 -8.14
C SER A 52 0.31 -7.80 -8.98
N GLY A 53 0.90 -8.20 -10.10
CA GLY A 53 0.23 -9.04 -11.11
C GLY A 53 -0.90 -8.32 -11.84
N ALA A 54 -0.99 -6.99 -11.75
CA ALA A 54 -2.05 -6.17 -12.33
C ALA A 54 -1.48 -5.03 -13.19
N ALA A 55 -2.34 -4.12 -13.67
CA ALA A 55 -1.93 -2.94 -14.45
C ALA A 55 -1.06 -1.92 -13.69
N GLY A 56 -0.76 -2.17 -12.41
CA GLY A 56 0.03 -1.31 -11.54
C GLY A 56 -0.30 -1.53 -10.08
N THR A 57 0.05 -0.55 -9.25
CA THR A 57 -0.28 -0.51 -7.81
C THR A 57 -0.93 0.83 -7.46
N VAL A 58 -1.86 0.82 -6.50
CA VAL A 58 -2.31 2.04 -5.80
C VAL A 58 -1.94 1.87 -4.34
N ASN A 59 -1.06 2.72 -3.83
CA ASN A 59 -0.54 2.61 -2.47
C ASN A 59 -0.93 3.83 -1.64
N ALA A 60 -1.28 3.62 -0.37
CA ALA A 60 -1.35 4.67 0.62
C ALA A 60 0.06 5.06 1.07
N VAL A 61 0.36 6.35 1.10
CA VAL A 61 1.61 6.87 1.67
C VAL A 61 1.33 7.31 3.09
N VAL A 62 2.04 6.71 4.03
CA VAL A 62 1.87 6.94 5.47
C VAL A 62 3.24 7.11 6.12
N PRO A 63 3.38 7.93 7.17
CA PRO A 63 4.64 8.04 7.89
C PRO A 63 5.06 6.69 8.47
N SER A 64 6.34 6.33 8.36
CA SER A 64 6.88 5.07 8.89
C SER A 64 6.53 4.86 10.37
N ALA A 65 6.58 5.92 11.18
CA ALA A 65 6.23 5.88 12.61
C ALA A 65 4.76 5.55 12.90
N SER A 66 3.87 5.70 11.92
CA SER A 66 2.44 5.41 12.06
C SER A 66 2.10 3.95 11.72
N PHE A 67 3.00 3.22 11.07
CA PHE A 67 2.78 1.83 10.63
C PHE A 67 3.43 0.85 11.60
N ARG A 68 2.73 -0.24 11.94
CA ARG A 68 3.28 -1.30 12.78
C ARG A 68 2.77 -2.67 12.37
N ILE A 69 3.67 -3.64 12.23
CA ILE A 69 3.30 -5.05 12.17
C ILE A 69 2.90 -5.51 13.58
N THR A 70 1.69 -6.03 13.74
CA THR A 70 1.15 -6.53 15.02
C THR A 70 1.19 -8.04 15.13
N LYS A 71 1.30 -8.77 14.01
CA LYS A 71 1.46 -10.22 13.96
C LYS A 71 2.28 -10.62 12.74
N GLY A 72 3.14 -11.63 12.90
CA GLY A 72 3.92 -12.23 11.82
C GLY A 72 5.12 -11.40 11.40
N ALA A 73 5.81 -11.85 10.36
CA ALA A 73 6.96 -11.17 9.78
C ALA A 73 6.84 -11.13 8.25
N THR A 74 7.33 -10.05 7.65
CA THR A 74 7.39 -9.92 6.18
C THR A 74 8.69 -10.51 5.66
N ARG A 75 8.67 -11.00 4.41
CA ARG A 75 9.88 -11.17 3.61
C ARG A 75 10.16 -9.87 2.86
N LYS A 76 11.44 -9.53 2.73
CA LYS A 76 11.91 -8.33 2.03
C LYS A 76 12.57 -8.71 0.70
N TYR A 77 12.29 -7.93 -0.34
CA TYR A 77 13.04 -7.91 -1.59
C TYR A 77 13.45 -6.48 -1.91
N ASP A 78 14.75 -6.24 -2.07
CA ASP A 78 15.29 -4.93 -2.42
C ASP A 78 15.25 -4.75 -3.94
N ASP A 79 14.21 -4.09 -4.45
CA ASP A 79 14.04 -3.78 -5.87
C ASP A 79 14.95 -2.61 -6.25
N SER A 80 16.18 -2.90 -6.69
CA SER A 80 17.17 -1.89 -7.07
C SER A 80 17.04 -1.42 -8.52
N ALA A 81 16.45 -2.25 -9.40
CA ALA A 81 16.26 -1.95 -10.82
C ALA A 81 14.97 -1.14 -11.07
N THR A 82 14.75 -0.08 -10.29
CA THR A 82 13.59 0.81 -10.48
C THR A 82 13.85 1.85 -11.56
N HIS A 83 12.79 2.30 -12.22
CA HIS A 83 12.88 3.43 -13.18
C HIS A 83 13.43 4.71 -12.53
N SER A 84 13.31 4.86 -11.21
CA SER A 84 13.83 6.03 -10.50
C SER A 84 15.32 5.94 -10.13
N GLY A 85 15.98 4.80 -10.39
CA GLY A 85 17.35 4.51 -9.95
C GLY A 85 17.51 4.33 -8.42
N ARG A 86 16.44 4.55 -7.65
CA ARG A 86 16.45 4.42 -6.18
C ARG A 86 15.85 3.06 -5.80
N THR A 87 16.47 2.36 -4.85
CA THR A 87 15.99 1.06 -4.37
C THR A 87 14.67 1.21 -3.62
N LEU A 88 13.72 0.32 -3.94
CA LEU A 88 12.45 0.19 -3.22
C LEU A 88 12.42 -1.15 -2.48
N SER A 89 12.45 -1.11 -1.16
CA SER A 89 12.34 -2.31 -0.32
C SER A 89 10.89 -2.78 -0.31
N ARG A 90 10.60 -3.89 -0.97
CA ARG A 90 9.26 -4.48 -1.06
C ARG A 90 9.08 -5.52 0.04
N HIS A 91 8.06 -5.33 0.88
CA HIS A 91 7.73 -6.24 1.98
C HIS A 91 6.44 -6.99 1.68
N PHE A 92 6.50 -8.31 1.72
CA PHE A 92 5.40 -9.19 1.33
C PHE A 92 5.28 -10.42 2.25
N CYS A 93 4.13 -11.07 2.21
CA CYS A 93 3.93 -12.33 2.92
C CYS A 93 4.63 -13.48 2.19
N ALA A 94 5.49 -14.22 2.89
CA ALA A 94 6.19 -15.37 2.31
C ALA A 94 5.23 -16.54 1.99
N ASP A 95 4.12 -16.65 2.72
CA ASP A 95 3.21 -17.79 2.60
C ASP A 95 2.21 -17.62 1.45
N CYS A 96 1.67 -16.41 1.27
CA CYS A 96 0.60 -16.14 0.29
C CYS A 96 0.95 -15.06 -0.75
N GLY A 97 2.17 -14.52 -0.73
CA GLY A 97 2.64 -13.53 -1.71
C GLY A 97 2.02 -12.14 -1.60
N SER A 98 1.09 -11.89 -0.67
CA SER A 98 0.43 -10.57 -0.57
C SER A 98 1.46 -9.47 -0.30
N PRO A 99 1.47 -8.38 -1.09
CA PRO A 99 2.25 -7.19 -0.77
C PRO A 99 1.69 -6.54 0.50
N ILE A 100 2.56 -6.13 1.43
CA ILE A 100 2.17 -5.53 2.72
C ILE A 100 2.52 -4.04 2.74
N TYR A 101 3.78 -3.71 2.47
CA TYR A 101 4.23 -2.32 2.34
C TYR A 101 5.47 -2.24 1.46
N SER A 102 5.84 -1.03 1.07
CA SER A 102 7.11 -0.76 0.41
C SER A 102 7.72 0.48 1.06
N GLN A 103 9.04 0.45 1.26
CA GLN A 103 9.78 1.54 1.90
C GLN A 103 10.88 2.02 0.96
N ARG A 104 11.06 3.34 0.88
CA ARG A 104 12.17 3.93 0.12
C ARG A 104 13.41 3.96 1.00
N ASN A 105 14.49 3.30 0.56
CA ASN A 105 15.78 3.49 1.23
C ASN A 105 16.49 4.72 0.62
N PRO A 106 16.94 5.73 1.39
CA PRO A 106 16.98 5.87 2.84
C PRO A 106 16.03 6.96 3.37
N ASP A 107 14.78 7.07 2.88
CA ASP A 107 13.87 8.12 3.33
C ASP A 107 13.44 7.83 4.79
N PRO A 108 13.96 8.54 5.81
CA PRO A 108 13.76 8.17 7.21
C PRO A 108 12.32 8.42 7.71
N GLY A 109 11.46 8.97 6.85
CA GLY A 109 10.08 9.34 7.16
C GLY A 109 9.01 8.46 6.52
N PHE A 110 9.32 7.75 5.41
CA PHE A 110 8.31 7.12 4.54
C PHE A 110 8.77 5.81 3.90
#